data_AF-A0A3S3P1I5-F1
#
_entry.id   AF-A0A3S3P1I5-F1
#
_cell.length_a   1.000
_cell.length_b   1.000
_cell.length_c   1.000
_cell.angle_alpha   90.00
_cell.angle_beta   90.00
_cell.angle_gamma   90.00
#
_symmetry.space_group_name_H-M   'P 1'
#
loop_
_entity.id
_entity.type
_entity.pdbx_description
1 polymer ?
#
loop_
_entity_poly.entity_id
_entity_poly.type
_entity_poly.pdbx_seq_one_letter_code
_entity_poly.pdbx_strand_id
1 'polypeptide(L)'
;MSQAKSDEKKYTNKSAHIVQRMRNEFLKEYARDPNQFDERDAEKVKTDDWFVKRFLLARNRDEKKAQNMLISTLRFFKEKNFRNIKPNDFPGEIYSLGGIFTYENDKEGNGTVYMRIKFVLRVSELKETMKKFASFLIFNLDEQVNGQGITAVVDFKDCGMRNCDLDLLWFAITTLTSYCPYGLTRILVVDLPKILQTFWFQAKYFIPSKWHNLIVFVDRNSIADYIEIEKLPKFLGGTCNRPYRGAEVIPDGCPSAFDFVRKLGHSVQLVAELADPQYVCSSTSVQQNGSLIHINAGDKLSVNPINCYYMLPSHGVESGTHFYEFTALESQSSFVGFTTKNHFAHGFRIRGLFYDGSLSSGGIFLSSFGPKIRKGDKVFSKLELTSDSIKMYVKHNERKLGLAFDVPRSNISALYPAISVYGDAVFKIRKLDAYPSSMEYEPPVYKGIEGDYKFEEALENGTRTSNDEWKNFELQIENKPERSNDTCQLYNLNFVLVNFIRAQLTRDEFGKDNVILISSSAIGIDGEAARAEIFVKELLSDFGGISVSGENFDIISKHNTQLKLKRFVMPAPKAVTKNPFLPQN
;
A
#
# COMPACT_ATOMS: atom_id res chain seq x y z
N MET A 1 46.82 -33.18 22.22
CA MET A 1 46.70 -33.59 20.82
C MET A 1 45.81 -34.82 20.76
N SER A 2 44.53 -34.63 20.43
CA SER A 2 43.53 -35.69 20.29
C SER A 2 43.00 -35.56 18.87
N GLN A 3 43.45 -36.44 17.97
CA GLN A 3 42.91 -36.57 16.63
C GLN A 3 41.56 -37.31 16.73
N ALA A 4 40.47 -36.58 16.55
CA ALA A 4 39.17 -37.17 16.30
C ALA A 4 39.22 -37.88 14.94
N LYS A 5 38.98 -39.19 14.96
CA LYS A 5 38.82 -40.05 13.78
C LYS A 5 37.62 -39.53 12.97
N SER A 6 37.86 -39.18 11.71
CA SER A 6 36.81 -39.01 10.72
C SER A 6 36.26 -40.39 10.36
N ASP A 7 35.01 -40.67 10.70
CA ASP A 7 34.30 -41.85 10.22
C ASP A 7 34.06 -41.74 8.71
N GLU A 8 34.94 -42.37 7.95
CA GLU A 8 34.83 -42.53 6.51
C GLU A 8 33.64 -43.46 6.20
N LYS A 9 32.54 -42.92 5.67
CA LYS A 9 31.39 -43.70 5.19
C LYS A 9 31.85 -44.70 4.12
N LYS A 10 32.07 -45.95 4.51
CA LYS A 10 32.37 -47.08 3.62
C LYS A 10 31.16 -47.40 2.72
N TYR A 11 31.08 -46.80 1.54
CA TYR A 11 30.08 -47.18 0.53
C TYR A 11 30.45 -48.56 -0.05
N THR A 12 29.66 -49.59 0.25
CA THR A 12 29.79 -50.89 -0.43
C THR A 12 29.40 -50.73 -1.91
N ASN A 13 30.34 -51.04 -2.81
CA ASN A 13 30.27 -50.61 -4.21
C ASN A 13 29.41 -51.51 -5.12
N LYS A 14 28.27 -52.01 -4.63
CA LYS A 14 27.34 -52.82 -5.43
C LYS A 14 26.79 -52.09 -6.67
N SER A 15 26.94 -50.77 -6.73
CA SER A 15 26.45 -49.92 -7.82
C SER A 15 27.54 -49.35 -8.74
N ALA A 16 28.84 -49.57 -8.50
CA ALA A 16 29.91 -48.98 -9.34
C ALA A 16 29.72 -49.29 -10.81
N HIS A 17 29.45 -50.56 -11.11
CA HIS A 17 29.31 -51.00 -12.49
C HIS A 17 28.11 -50.33 -13.18
N ILE A 18 27.03 -50.03 -12.45
CA ILE A 18 25.87 -49.29 -12.96
C ILE A 18 26.22 -47.82 -13.15
N VAL A 19 26.89 -47.20 -12.16
CA VAL A 19 27.37 -45.81 -12.24
C VAL A 19 28.30 -45.62 -13.44
N GLN A 20 29.23 -46.54 -13.65
CA GLN A 20 30.14 -46.50 -14.79
C GLN A 20 29.40 -46.68 -16.12
N ARG A 21 28.39 -47.57 -16.20
CA ARG A 21 27.57 -47.69 -17.41
C ARG A 21 26.78 -46.42 -17.70
N MET A 22 26.14 -45.83 -16.69
CA MET A 22 25.42 -44.56 -16.82
C MET A 22 26.36 -43.43 -17.30
N ARG A 23 27.55 -43.34 -16.72
CA ARG A 23 28.61 -42.41 -17.13
C ARG A 23 28.99 -42.61 -18.60
N ASN A 24 29.27 -43.85 -19.00
CA ASN A 24 29.63 -44.15 -20.38
C ASN A 24 28.50 -43.80 -21.36
N GLU A 25 27.25 -44.07 -20.98
CA GLU A 25 26.09 -43.74 -21.83
C GLU A 25 25.89 -42.23 -21.95
N PHE A 26 26.02 -41.49 -20.86
CA PHE A 26 26.03 -40.03 -20.89
C PHE A 26 27.15 -39.50 -21.78
N LEU A 27 28.37 -40.04 -21.70
CA LEU A 27 29.50 -39.58 -22.51
C LEU A 27 29.30 -39.81 -24.00
N LYS A 28 28.61 -40.88 -24.40
CA LYS A 28 28.20 -41.07 -25.81
C LYS A 28 27.23 -39.98 -26.27
N GLU A 29 26.29 -39.61 -25.42
CA GLU A 29 25.31 -38.55 -25.73
C GLU A 29 25.97 -37.17 -25.75
N TYR A 30 26.84 -36.89 -24.79
CA TYR A 30 27.65 -35.68 -24.74
C TYR A 30 28.55 -35.54 -25.97
N ALA A 31 29.17 -36.63 -26.44
CA ALA A 31 29.99 -36.62 -27.65
C ALA A 31 29.18 -36.38 -28.94
N ARG A 32 27.89 -36.75 -28.96
CA ARG A 32 27.00 -36.51 -30.11
C ARG A 32 26.58 -35.05 -30.22
N ASP A 33 26.27 -34.41 -29.10
CA ASP A 33 25.91 -32.99 -29.05
C ASP A 33 26.32 -32.33 -27.72
N PRO A 34 27.57 -31.82 -27.62
CA PRO A 34 28.07 -31.21 -26.40
C PRO A 34 27.30 -29.95 -25.97
N ASN A 35 26.64 -29.26 -26.91
CA ASN A 35 25.98 -27.99 -26.66
C ASN A 35 24.72 -28.12 -25.79
N GLN A 36 24.18 -29.33 -25.67
CA GLN A 36 23.02 -29.63 -24.83
C GLN A 36 23.34 -29.60 -23.32
N PHE A 37 24.61 -29.52 -22.94
CA PHE A 37 25.05 -29.62 -21.56
C PHE A 37 26.02 -28.47 -21.20
N ASP A 38 26.15 -28.17 -19.91
CA ASP A 38 27.23 -27.32 -19.41
C ASP A 38 28.48 -28.19 -19.20
N GLU A 39 29.65 -27.70 -19.60
CA GLU A 39 30.91 -28.45 -19.50
C GLU A 39 31.24 -28.82 -18.05
N ARG A 40 30.90 -27.97 -17.08
CA ARG A 40 31.12 -28.23 -15.65
C ARG A 40 30.28 -29.39 -15.15
N ASP A 41 29.05 -29.51 -15.65
CA ASP A 41 28.16 -30.63 -15.32
C ASP A 41 28.64 -31.92 -15.97
N ALA A 42 29.08 -31.86 -17.23
CA ALA A 42 29.67 -33.01 -17.92
C ALA A 42 30.93 -33.52 -17.21
N GLU A 43 31.77 -32.60 -16.71
CA GLU A 43 32.96 -32.96 -15.94
C GLU A 43 32.62 -33.62 -14.60
N LYS A 44 31.58 -33.15 -13.91
CA LYS A 44 31.06 -33.83 -12.71
C LYS A 44 30.59 -35.24 -13.01
N VAL A 45 29.89 -35.49 -14.12
CA VAL A 45 29.50 -36.86 -14.48
C VAL A 45 30.72 -37.77 -14.64
N LYS A 46 31.84 -37.26 -15.18
CA LYS A 46 33.08 -38.02 -15.35
C LYS A 46 33.78 -38.34 -14.03
N THR A 47 33.79 -37.38 -13.09
CA THR A 47 34.69 -37.39 -11.94
C THR A 47 34.02 -37.66 -10.60
N ASP A 48 32.70 -37.47 -10.50
CA ASP A 48 31.96 -37.57 -9.24
C ASP A 48 30.98 -38.77 -9.27
N ASP A 49 31.33 -39.82 -8.53
CA ASP A 49 30.50 -41.01 -8.38
C ASP A 49 29.19 -40.73 -7.64
N TRP A 50 29.19 -39.83 -6.64
CA TRP A 50 27.98 -39.49 -5.90
C TRP A 50 26.99 -38.75 -6.80
N PHE A 51 27.49 -37.80 -7.60
CA PHE A 51 26.68 -37.04 -8.54
C PHE A 51 25.90 -37.93 -9.50
N VAL A 52 26.47 -39.04 -9.98
CA VAL A 52 25.76 -40.00 -10.84
C VAL A 52 24.88 -40.94 -10.00
N LYS A 53 25.41 -41.46 -8.90
CA LYS A 53 24.74 -42.46 -8.05
C LYS A 53 23.42 -41.97 -7.46
N ARG A 54 23.29 -40.68 -7.13
CA ARG A 54 22.05 -40.12 -6.55
C ARG A 54 20.83 -40.28 -7.46
N PHE A 55 21.01 -40.23 -8.79
CA PHE A 55 19.93 -40.46 -9.76
C PHE A 55 19.49 -41.92 -9.75
N LEU A 56 20.44 -42.84 -9.64
CA LEU A 56 20.18 -44.26 -9.50
C LEU A 56 19.38 -44.56 -8.23
N LEU A 57 19.76 -43.96 -7.09
CA LEU A 57 19.03 -44.10 -5.84
C LEU A 57 17.62 -43.50 -5.93
N ALA A 58 17.47 -42.33 -6.56
CA ALA A 58 16.18 -41.66 -6.71
C ALA A 58 15.17 -42.41 -7.58
N ARG A 59 15.64 -43.37 -8.39
CA ARG A 59 14.83 -44.22 -9.29
C ARG A 59 14.88 -45.70 -8.89
N ASN A 60 15.08 -46.00 -7.61
CA ASN A 60 15.06 -47.36 -7.06
C ASN A 60 16.00 -48.33 -7.81
N ARG A 61 17.15 -47.82 -8.26
CA ARG A 61 18.17 -48.54 -9.02
C ARG A 61 17.74 -49.00 -10.43
N ASP A 62 16.67 -48.44 -10.97
CA ASP A 62 16.28 -48.60 -12.38
C ASP A 62 17.22 -47.78 -13.26
N GLU A 63 18.17 -48.46 -13.91
CA GLU A 63 19.24 -47.83 -14.71
C GLU A 63 18.69 -46.96 -15.84
N LYS A 64 17.67 -47.44 -16.58
CA LYS A 64 17.10 -46.69 -17.71
C LYS A 64 16.40 -45.42 -17.24
N LYS A 65 15.58 -45.52 -16.18
CA LYS A 65 14.91 -44.33 -15.62
C LYS A 65 15.90 -43.36 -14.98
N ALA A 66 16.95 -43.86 -14.34
CA ALA A 66 18.00 -43.04 -13.76
C ALA A 66 18.80 -42.31 -14.84
N GLN A 67 19.16 -42.98 -15.94
CA GLN A 67 19.85 -42.39 -17.07
C GLN A 67 19.02 -41.26 -17.70
N ASN A 68 17.75 -41.53 -17.99
CA ASN A 68 16.85 -40.51 -18.55
C ASN A 68 16.71 -39.29 -17.63
N MET A 69 16.64 -39.51 -16.32
CA MET A 69 16.57 -38.43 -15.33
C MET A 69 17.87 -37.62 -15.27
N LEU A 70 19.04 -38.26 -15.29
CA LEU A 70 20.33 -37.58 -15.32
C LEU A 70 20.41 -36.65 -16.53
N ILE A 71 20.15 -37.17 -17.74
CA ILE A 71 20.22 -36.41 -18.99
C ILE A 71 19.25 -35.23 -18.98
N SER A 72 17.98 -35.45 -18.62
CA SER A 72 16.99 -34.38 -18.62
C SER A 72 17.29 -33.28 -17.60
N THR A 73 17.82 -33.63 -16.43
CA THR A 73 18.24 -32.66 -15.42
C THR A 73 19.41 -31.81 -15.92
N LEU A 74 20.45 -32.40 -16.55
CA LEU A 74 21.59 -31.63 -17.04
C LEU A 74 21.24 -30.72 -18.22
N ARG A 75 20.35 -31.17 -19.13
CA ARG A 75 19.80 -30.30 -20.18
C ARG A 75 19.03 -29.12 -19.61
N PHE A 76 18.23 -29.37 -18.57
CA PHE A 76 17.50 -28.31 -17.89
C PHE A 76 18.44 -27.30 -17.22
N PHE A 77 19.53 -27.76 -16.59
CA PHE A 77 20.53 -26.87 -15.99
C PHE A 77 21.18 -25.95 -17.03
N LYS A 78 21.48 -26.50 -18.21
CA LYS A 78 21.96 -25.74 -19.36
C LYS A 78 20.92 -24.74 -19.86
N GLU A 79 19.68 -25.16 -20.08
CA GLU A 79 18.59 -24.31 -20.57
C GLU A 79 18.34 -23.11 -19.65
N LYS A 80 18.35 -23.32 -18.32
CA LYS A 80 18.15 -22.25 -17.33
C LYS A 80 19.41 -21.47 -17.00
N ASN A 81 20.55 -21.85 -17.59
CA ASN A 81 21.83 -21.21 -17.38
C ASN A 81 22.25 -21.16 -15.90
N PHE A 82 21.89 -22.17 -15.09
CA PHE A 82 22.06 -22.13 -13.62
C PHE A 82 23.49 -21.86 -13.20
N ARG A 83 24.44 -22.51 -13.89
CA ARG A 83 25.87 -22.41 -13.62
C ARG A 83 26.45 -20.99 -13.82
N ASN A 84 25.70 -20.09 -14.44
CA ASN A 84 26.11 -18.71 -14.70
C ASN A 84 25.25 -17.67 -13.96
N ILE A 85 24.26 -18.10 -13.17
CA ILE A 85 23.48 -17.18 -12.34
C ILE A 85 24.38 -16.65 -11.21
N LYS A 86 24.36 -15.33 -11.02
CA LYS A 86 25.10 -14.63 -9.99
C LYS A 86 24.16 -14.09 -8.91
N PRO A 87 24.65 -13.87 -7.68
CA PRO A 87 23.84 -13.26 -6.64
C PRO A 87 23.24 -11.89 -7.04
N ASN A 88 23.99 -11.08 -7.80
CA ASN A 88 23.54 -9.78 -8.26
C ASN A 88 22.63 -9.80 -9.51
N ASP A 89 22.26 -10.98 -10.01
CA ASP A 89 21.20 -11.11 -11.01
C ASP A 89 19.80 -10.88 -10.43
N PHE A 90 19.68 -10.79 -9.09
CA PHE A 90 18.43 -10.59 -8.38
C PHE A 90 18.41 -9.27 -7.61
N PRO A 91 17.23 -8.63 -7.43
CA PRO A 91 17.13 -7.39 -6.68
C PRO A 91 17.46 -7.56 -5.20
N GLY A 92 18.15 -6.58 -4.63
CA GLY A 92 18.62 -6.61 -3.24
C GLY A 92 17.50 -6.76 -2.21
N GLU A 93 16.31 -6.26 -2.53
CA GLU A 93 15.12 -6.31 -1.69
C GLU A 93 14.65 -7.76 -1.43
N ILE A 94 14.89 -8.71 -2.35
CA ILE A 94 14.56 -10.12 -2.13
C ILE A 94 15.41 -10.69 -0.98
N TYR A 95 16.70 -10.35 -0.95
CA TYR A 95 17.62 -10.72 0.15
C TYR A 95 17.23 -10.01 1.44
N SER A 96 16.94 -8.71 1.36
CA SER A 96 16.57 -7.89 2.51
C SER A 96 15.29 -8.36 3.20
N LEU A 97 14.31 -8.87 2.43
CA LEU A 97 13.06 -9.41 2.95
C LEU A 97 13.26 -10.72 3.72
N GLY A 98 14.19 -11.56 3.25
CA GLY A 98 14.49 -12.88 3.81
C GLY A 98 13.29 -13.82 3.75
N GLY A 99 12.60 -13.89 2.60
CA GLY A 99 11.47 -14.79 2.38
C GLY A 99 11.91 -16.25 2.16
N ILE A 100 13.01 -16.45 1.43
CA ILE A 100 13.72 -17.71 1.29
C ILE A 100 15.22 -17.45 1.43
N PHE A 101 15.92 -18.29 2.18
CA PHE A 101 17.37 -18.15 2.42
C PHE A 101 17.98 -19.46 2.90
N THR A 102 19.30 -19.61 2.72
CA THR A 102 20.08 -20.70 3.33
C THR A 102 20.70 -20.23 4.65
N TYR A 103 20.96 -21.15 5.57
CA TYR A 103 21.49 -20.80 6.89
C TYR A 103 22.38 -21.91 7.46
N GLU A 104 22.64 -21.89 8.77
CA GLU A 104 23.46 -22.87 9.48
C GLU A 104 22.92 -24.30 9.38
N ASN A 105 23.81 -25.28 9.47
CA ASN A 105 23.46 -26.70 9.35
C ASN A 105 22.58 -27.19 10.51
N ASP A 106 21.79 -28.23 10.25
CA ASP A 106 21.04 -28.95 11.29
C ASP A 106 21.96 -29.84 12.16
N LYS A 107 21.39 -30.49 13.18
CA LYS A 107 22.15 -31.38 14.09
C LYS A 107 22.76 -32.61 13.41
N GLU A 108 22.24 -32.99 12.25
CA GLU A 108 22.77 -34.10 11.44
C GLU A 108 23.81 -33.61 10.43
N GLY A 109 24.14 -32.33 10.44
CA GLY A 109 25.09 -31.70 9.51
C GLY A 109 24.50 -31.41 8.14
N ASN A 110 23.19 -31.58 7.93
CA ASN A 110 22.55 -31.24 6.66
C ASN A 110 22.52 -29.71 6.48
N GLY A 111 22.72 -29.25 5.25
CA GLY A 111 22.52 -27.84 4.92
C GLY A 111 21.05 -27.47 5.05
N THR A 112 20.76 -26.23 5.44
CA THR A 112 19.37 -25.80 5.68
C THR A 112 18.91 -24.74 4.70
N VAL A 113 17.66 -24.85 4.27
CA VAL A 113 16.95 -23.81 3.51
C VAL A 113 15.66 -23.45 4.23
N TYR A 114 15.46 -22.17 4.49
CA TYR A 114 14.31 -21.64 5.19
C TYR A 114 13.36 -20.97 4.21
N MET A 115 12.06 -21.25 4.34
CA MET A 115 10.98 -20.65 3.56
C MET A 115 9.95 -20.07 4.52
N ARG A 116 9.77 -18.75 4.51
CA ARG A 116 8.82 -18.04 5.36
C ARG A 116 7.57 -17.72 4.56
N ILE A 117 6.52 -18.53 4.73
CA ILE A 117 5.37 -18.56 3.83
C ILE A 117 4.57 -17.26 3.83
N LYS A 118 4.59 -16.48 4.92
CA LYS A 118 3.94 -15.16 4.96
C LYS A 118 4.45 -14.17 3.90
N PHE A 119 5.67 -14.36 3.38
CA PHE A 119 6.25 -13.55 2.31
C PHE A 119 6.05 -14.13 0.90
N VAL A 120 5.30 -15.22 0.77
CA VAL A 120 4.86 -15.69 -0.54
C VAL A 120 3.85 -14.68 -1.07
N LEU A 121 4.31 -13.80 -1.96
CA LEU A 121 3.51 -12.80 -2.63
C LEU A 121 2.94 -13.38 -3.93
N ARG A 122 1.63 -13.22 -4.18
CA ARG A 122 1.00 -13.59 -5.44
C ARG A 122 1.15 -12.46 -6.46
N VAL A 123 2.36 -12.33 -6.99
CA VAL A 123 2.71 -11.34 -8.00
C VAL A 123 3.08 -12.11 -9.24
N SER A 124 2.15 -12.18 -10.19
CA SER A 124 2.32 -12.92 -11.43
C SER A 124 3.64 -12.60 -12.14
N GLU A 125 4.01 -11.33 -12.15
CA GLU A 125 5.14 -10.75 -12.87
C GLU A 125 6.48 -11.04 -12.19
N LEU A 126 6.51 -11.19 -10.87
CA LEU A 126 7.72 -11.58 -10.14
C LEU A 126 7.81 -13.09 -9.89
N LYS A 127 6.75 -13.84 -10.19
CA LYS A 127 6.65 -15.26 -9.88
C LYS A 127 7.83 -16.07 -10.44
N GLU A 128 8.15 -15.85 -11.71
CA GLU A 128 9.26 -16.55 -12.36
C GLU A 128 10.63 -16.10 -11.81
N THR A 129 10.77 -14.83 -11.44
CA THR A 129 11.98 -14.34 -10.74
C THR A 129 12.15 -15.04 -9.40
N MET A 130 11.08 -15.17 -8.60
CA MET A 130 11.11 -15.85 -7.31
C MET A 130 11.41 -17.35 -7.45
N LYS A 131 10.82 -18.01 -8.46
CA LYS A 131 11.12 -19.41 -8.81
C LYS A 131 12.60 -19.59 -9.17
N LYS A 132 13.15 -18.68 -9.98
CA LYS A 132 14.57 -18.68 -10.38
C LYS A 132 15.48 -18.43 -9.18
N PHE A 133 15.14 -17.50 -8.30
CA PHE A 133 15.89 -17.20 -7.08
C PHE A 133 15.91 -18.39 -6.10
N ALA A 134 14.75 -19.01 -5.85
CA ALA A 134 14.66 -20.20 -5.02
C ALA A 134 15.49 -21.35 -5.59
N SER A 135 15.43 -21.57 -6.90
CA SER A 135 16.23 -22.59 -7.58
C SER A 135 17.72 -22.32 -7.44
N PHE A 136 18.15 -21.06 -7.60
CA PHE A 136 19.54 -20.65 -7.42
C PHE A 136 20.04 -20.96 -6.00
N LEU A 137 19.27 -20.63 -4.96
CA LEU A 137 19.64 -20.94 -3.58
C LEU A 137 19.75 -22.45 -3.32
N ILE A 138 18.75 -23.21 -3.76
CA ILE A 138 18.73 -24.67 -3.56
C ILE A 138 19.86 -25.35 -4.35
N PHE A 139 20.10 -24.93 -5.59
CA PHE A 139 21.17 -25.46 -6.42
C PHE A 139 22.55 -25.24 -5.80
N ASN A 140 22.83 -24.01 -5.33
CA ASN A 140 24.10 -23.73 -4.66
C ASN A 140 24.23 -24.49 -3.33
N LEU A 141 23.14 -24.62 -2.57
CA LEU A 141 23.16 -25.40 -1.34
C LEU A 141 23.48 -26.88 -1.61
N ASP A 142 22.85 -27.49 -2.62
CA ASP A 142 23.07 -28.88 -3.01
C ASP A 142 24.52 -29.14 -3.43
N GLU A 143 25.11 -28.19 -4.16
CA GLU A 143 26.53 -28.21 -4.53
C GLU A 143 27.44 -28.09 -3.31
N GLN A 144 27.10 -27.23 -2.34
CA GLN A 144 27.88 -27.01 -1.12
C GLN A 144 27.85 -28.22 -0.17
N VAL A 145 26.68 -28.86 0.01
CA VAL A 145 26.54 -29.99 0.93
C VAL A 145 27.16 -31.28 0.41
N ASN A 146 27.45 -31.37 -0.90
CA ASN A 146 28.15 -32.47 -1.56
C ASN A 146 27.67 -33.87 -1.10
N GLY A 147 26.36 -34.08 -1.03
CA GLY A 147 25.76 -35.36 -0.63
C GLY A 147 25.54 -35.60 0.86
N GLN A 148 25.86 -34.64 1.73
CA GLN A 148 25.51 -34.71 3.16
C GLN A 148 23.98 -34.73 3.34
N GLY A 149 23.27 -33.79 2.69
CA GLY A 149 21.82 -33.69 2.73
C GLY A 149 21.32 -32.26 2.91
N ILE A 150 20.02 -32.05 2.68
CA ILE A 150 19.33 -30.78 2.85
C ILE A 150 18.10 -30.95 3.74
N THR A 151 17.98 -30.08 4.75
CA THR A 151 16.78 -29.92 5.56
C THR A 151 16.04 -28.64 5.15
N ALA A 152 14.80 -28.77 4.69
CA ALA A 152 13.93 -27.64 4.40
C ALA A 152 13.13 -27.25 5.65
N VAL A 153 13.17 -25.97 6.04
CA VAL A 153 12.39 -25.41 7.15
C VAL A 153 11.32 -24.49 6.60
N VAL A 154 10.06 -24.84 6.80
CA VAL A 154 8.90 -24.13 6.24
C VAL A 154 8.13 -23.47 7.38
N ASP A 155 8.31 -22.16 7.54
CA ASP A 155 7.70 -21.36 8.61
C ASP A 155 6.35 -20.78 8.18
N PHE A 156 5.30 -21.16 8.91
CA PHE A 156 3.94 -20.69 8.68
C PHE A 156 3.48 -19.60 9.67
N LYS A 157 4.39 -18.98 10.45
CA LYS A 157 4.01 -17.83 11.29
C LYS A 157 3.30 -16.76 10.47
N ASP A 158 2.20 -16.24 11.01
CA ASP A 158 1.40 -15.17 10.40
C ASP A 158 0.91 -15.49 8.97
N CYS A 159 0.85 -16.77 8.59
CA CYS A 159 0.40 -17.22 7.28
C CYS A 159 -1.13 -17.39 7.25
N GLY A 160 -1.76 -16.95 6.16
CA GLY A 160 -3.17 -17.18 5.86
C GLY A 160 -3.41 -17.79 4.49
N MET A 161 -4.68 -17.98 4.11
CA MET A 161 -5.08 -18.60 2.82
C MET A 161 -4.55 -17.85 1.59
N ARG A 162 -4.26 -16.55 1.71
CA ARG A 162 -3.68 -15.73 0.63
C ARG A 162 -2.24 -16.16 0.27
N ASN A 163 -1.51 -16.74 1.21
CA ASN A 163 -0.13 -17.17 1.01
C ASN A 163 -0.01 -18.58 0.40
N CYS A 164 -1.10 -19.35 0.37
CA CYS A 164 -1.12 -20.70 -0.19
C CYS A 164 -1.16 -20.66 -1.72
N ASP A 165 -0.05 -20.94 -2.39
CA ASP A 165 0.03 -20.97 -3.86
C ASP A 165 0.38 -22.40 -4.33
N LEU A 166 -0.59 -23.08 -4.96
CA LEU A 166 -0.42 -24.46 -5.43
C LEU A 166 0.61 -24.59 -6.56
N ASP A 167 0.76 -23.57 -7.40
CA ASP A 167 1.77 -23.59 -8.46
C ASP A 167 3.17 -23.41 -7.90
N LEU A 168 3.37 -22.54 -6.90
CA LEU A 168 4.66 -22.45 -6.20
C LEU A 168 4.98 -23.71 -5.39
N LEU A 169 3.97 -24.33 -4.77
CA LEU A 169 4.13 -25.62 -4.11
C LEU A 169 4.54 -26.71 -5.11
N TRP A 170 3.82 -26.82 -6.23
CA TRP A 170 4.14 -27.76 -7.29
C TRP A 170 5.53 -27.53 -7.86
N PHE A 171 5.91 -26.27 -8.08
CA PHE A 171 7.24 -25.88 -8.50
C PHE A 171 8.32 -26.31 -7.48
N ALA A 172 8.11 -26.05 -6.20
CA ALA A 172 9.06 -26.42 -5.15
C ALA A 172 9.23 -27.95 -5.07
N ILE A 173 8.13 -28.70 -5.10
CA ILE A 173 8.16 -30.17 -5.14
C ILE A 173 8.88 -30.66 -6.39
N THR A 174 8.55 -30.13 -7.57
CA THR A 174 9.18 -30.49 -8.85
C THR A 174 10.68 -30.22 -8.81
N THR A 175 11.08 -29.05 -8.29
CA THR A 175 12.48 -28.63 -8.14
C THR A 175 13.25 -29.59 -7.25
N LEU A 176 12.75 -29.86 -6.04
CA LEU A 176 13.44 -30.74 -5.10
C LEU A 176 13.48 -32.20 -5.61
N THR A 177 12.40 -32.68 -6.25
CA THR A 177 12.32 -34.08 -6.71
C THR A 177 13.10 -34.34 -8.00
N SER A 178 13.27 -33.33 -8.86
CA SER A 178 13.90 -33.46 -10.17
C SER A 178 15.34 -32.95 -10.21
N TYR A 179 15.66 -31.88 -9.46
CA TYR A 179 16.97 -31.21 -9.52
C TYR A 179 17.91 -31.64 -8.41
N CYS A 180 17.37 -31.95 -7.23
CA CYS A 180 18.16 -32.47 -6.10
C CYS A 180 17.77 -33.92 -5.76
N PRO A 181 17.82 -34.87 -6.73
CA PRO A 181 17.42 -36.25 -6.48
C PRO A 181 18.23 -36.84 -5.33
N TYR A 182 17.54 -37.37 -4.33
CA TYR A 182 18.17 -37.97 -3.15
C TYR A 182 19.02 -36.98 -2.30
N GLY A 183 18.83 -35.66 -2.46
CA GLY A 183 19.49 -34.62 -1.64
C GLY A 183 18.67 -34.15 -0.44
N LEU A 184 17.33 -34.24 -0.51
CA LEU A 184 16.44 -33.83 0.58
C LEU A 184 16.34 -34.91 1.67
N THR A 185 16.69 -34.56 2.90
CA THR A 185 16.68 -35.47 4.06
C THR A 185 15.47 -35.23 4.98
N ARG A 186 15.02 -33.97 5.12
CA ARG A 186 13.92 -33.61 6.00
C ARG A 186 13.18 -32.35 5.54
N ILE A 187 11.89 -32.28 5.85
CA ILE A 187 11.07 -31.06 5.76
C ILE A 187 10.46 -30.81 7.14
N LEU A 188 10.90 -29.74 7.81
CA LEU A 188 10.32 -29.25 9.06
C LEU A 188 9.22 -28.25 8.74
N VAL A 189 7.96 -28.62 8.99
CA VAL A 189 6.80 -27.74 8.83
C VAL A 189 6.50 -27.09 10.17
N VAL A 190 6.82 -25.80 10.30
CA VAL A 190 6.79 -25.07 11.58
C VAL A 190 5.49 -24.28 11.72
N ASP A 191 4.77 -24.53 12.82
CA ASP A 191 3.53 -23.85 13.22
C ASP A 191 2.44 -23.78 12.15
N LEU A 192 2.14 -24.89 11.47
CA LEU A 192 1.06 -24.94 10.48
C LEU A 192 -0.30 -24.55 11.11
N PRO A 193 -0.94 -23.45 10.69
CA PRO A 193 -2.22 -23.02 11.23
C PRO A 193 -3.33 -24.03 10.95
N LYS A 194 -4.27 -24.20 11.88
CA LYS A 194 -5.42 -25.12 11.72
C LYS A 194 -6.21 -24.85 10.43
N ILE A 195 -6.41 -23.58 10.08
CA ILE A 195 -7.11 -23.17 8.84
C ILE A 195 -6.42 -23.69 7.57
N LEU A 196 -5.12 -23.96 7.62
CA LEU A 196 -4.34 -24.48 6.49
C LEU A 196 -4.16 -26.00 6.51
N GLN A 197 -4.67 -26.71 7.53
CA GLN A 197 -4.64 -28.17 7.55
C GLN A 197 -5.44 -28.77 6.37
N THR A 198 -6.52 -28.13 5.93
CA THR A 198 -7.27 -28.56 4.74
C THR A 198 -6.45 -28.42 3.45
N PHE A 199 -5.59 -27.39 3.37
CA PHE A 199 -4.67 -27.21 2.25
C PHE A 199 -3.56 -28.27 2.24
N TRP A 200 -3.08 -28.69 3.41
CA TRP A 200 -2.12 -29.80 3.54
C TRP A 200 -2.62 -31.11 2.91
N PHE A 201 -3.92 -31.43 3.05
CA PHE A 201 -4.47 -32.63 2.40
C PHE A 201 -4.38 -32.56 0.87
N GLN A 202 -4.53 -31.37 0.28
CA GLN A 202 -4.32 -31.18 -1.16
C GLN A 202 -2.84 -31.27 -1.53
N ALA A 203 -1.96 -30.66 -0.72
CA ALA A 203 -0.52 -30.74 -0.89
C ALA A 203 -0.01 -32.20 -0.91
N LYS A 204 -0.56 -33.06 -0.05
CA LYS A 204 -0.22 -34.48 0.04
C LYS A 204 -0.43 -35.24 -1.28
N TYR A 205 -1.37 -34.83 -2.12
CA TYR A 205 -1.58 -35.44 -3.44
C TYR A 205 -0.41 -35.17 -4.41
N PHE A 206 0.24 -34.01 -4.27
CA PHE A 206 1.37 -33.62 -5.11
C PHE A 206 2.71 -34.18 -4.61
N ILE A 207 2.80 -34.53 -3.32
CA ILE A 207 4.02 -35.01 -2.70
C ILE A 207 4.18 -36.51 -3.00
N PRO A 208 5.34 -36.96 -3.52
CA PRO A 208 5.58 -38.39 -3.73
C PRO A 208 5.47 -39.16 -2.41
N SER A 209 4.80 -40.32 -2.41
CA SER A 209 4.53 -41.08 -1.18
C SER A 209 5.77 -41.40 -0.34
N LYS A 210 6.92 -41.59 -1.00
CA LYS A 210 8.22 -41.82 -0.35
C LYS A 210 8.74 -40.62 0.48
N TRP A 211 8.20 -39.42 0.27
CA TRP A 211 8.58 -38.20 0.98
C TRP A 211 7.68 -37.89 2.17
N HIS A 212 6.55 -38.59 2.33
CA HIS A 212 5.67 -38.39 3.49
C HIS A 212 6.41 -38.58 4.82
N ASN A 213 7.35 -39.53 4.86
CA ASN A 213 8.15 -39.81 6.07
C ASN A 213 9.28 -38.78 6.31
N LEU A 214 9.58 -37.92 5.32
CA LEU A 214 10.56 -36.84 5.48
C LEU A 214 9.92 -35.60 6.12
N ILE A 215 8.58 -35.54 6.16
CA ILE A 215 7.84 -34.36 6.59
C ILE A 215 7.51 -34.50 8.07
N VAL A 216 7.99 -33.53 8.86
CA VAL A 216 7.82 -33.47 10.30
C VAL A 216 7.15 -32.16 10.66
N PHE A 217 6.04 -32.23 11.39
CA PHE A 217 5.35 -31.06 11.91
C PHE A 217 5.93 -30.71 13.28
N VAL A 218 6.38 -29.47 13.42
CA VAL A 218 6.99 -28.95 14.65
C VAL A 218 6.42 -27.58 14.99
N ASP A 219 6.66 -27.15 16.21
CA ASP A 219 6.45 -25.78 16.67
C ASP A 219 7.79 -25.13 17.05
N ARG A 220 7.75 -23.87 17.47
CA ARG A 220 8.97 -23.15 17.92
C ARG A 220 9.65 -23.77 19.14
N ASN A 221 8.95 -24.59 19.92
CA ASN A 221 9.52 -25.23 21.10
C ASN A 221 10.24 -26.54 20.74
N SER A 222 9.74 -27.26 19.72
CA SER A 222 10.22 -28.58 19.29
C SER A 222 11.18 -28.54 18.10
N ILE A 223 11.27 -27.42 17.36
CA ILE A 223 12.27 -27.29 16.27
C ILE A 223 13.72 -27.44 16.78
N ALA A 224 13.97 -27.11 18.05
CA ALA A 224 15.26 -27.27 18.70
C ALA A 224 15.71 -28.74 18.83
N ASP A 225 14.80 -29.70 18.63
CA ASP A 225 15.16 -31.13 18.57
C ASP A 225 16.00 -31.44 17.33
N TYR A 226 15.81 -30.67 16.25
CA TYR A 226 16.42 -30.91 14.94
C TYR A 226 17.56 -29.94 14.60
N ILE A 227 17.52 -28.71 15.12
CA ILE A 227 18.52 -27.67 14.87
C ILE A 227 18.99 -27.10 16.21
N GLU A 228 20.30 -26.97 16.41
CA GLU A 228 20.87 -26.37 17.63
C GLU A 228 20.41 -24.92 17.80
N ILE A 229 20.11 -24.49 19.03
CA ILE A 229 19.53 -23.18 19.29
C ILE A 229 20.48 -22.05 18.86
N GLU A 230 21.79 -22.27 18.97
CA GLU A 230 22.87 -21.36 18.54
C GLU A 230 22.99 -21.24 17.02
N LYS A 231 22.47 -22.22 16.28
CA LYS A 231 22.43 -22.26 14.81
C LYS A 231 21.06 -21.90 14.25
N LEU A 232 20.05 -21.76 15.11
CA LEU A 232 18.69 -21.40 14.72
C LEU A 232 18.51 -19.87 14.66
N PRO A 233 17.79 -19.33 13.66
CA PRO A 233 17.46 -17.91 13.62
C PRO A 233 16.57 -17.45 14.78
N LYS A 234 16.75 -16.20 15.24
CA LYS A 234 15.98 -15.61 16.35
C LYS A 234 14.46 -15.62 16.16
N PHE A 235 13.96 -15.48 14.92
CA PHE A 235 12.51 -15.49 14.66
C PHE A 235 11.85 -16.86 14.87
N LEU A 236 12.65 -17.93 14.97
CA LEU A 236 12.23 -19.28 15.31
C LEU A 236 12.58 -19.67 16.77
N GLY A 237 13.01 -18.71 17.59
CA GLY A 237 13.38 -18.95 18.99
C GLY A 237 14.85 -19.30 19.21
N GLY A 238 15.70 -19.20 18.18
CA GLY A 238 17.14 -19.43 18.29
C GLY A 238 17.93 -18.24 18.84
N THR A 239 19.24 -18.42 18.99
CA THR A 239 20.20 -17.41 19.49
C THR A 239 21.25 -17.02 18.45
N CYS A 240 21.19 -17.59 17.23
CA CYS A 240 22.16 -17.31 16.18
C CYS A 240 22.14 -15.82 15.78
N ASN A 241 23.32 -15.19 15.70
CA ASN A 241 23.47 -13.78 15.34
C ASN A 241 23.76 -13.54 13.86
N ARG A 242 23.97 -14.60 13.06
CA ARG A 242 24.24 -14.44 11.62
C ARG A 242 23.04 -13.75 10.95
N PRO A 243 23.26 -12.70 10.16
CA PRO A 243 22.15 -12.04 9.49
C PRO A 243 21.60 -12.97 8.40
N TYR A 244 20.27 -13.04 8.30
CA TYR A 244 19.56 -13.81 7.27
C TYR A 244 18.67 -12.92 6.38
N ARG A 245 18.60 -11.62 6.71
CA ARG A 245 17.79 -10.59 6.05
C ARG A 245 18.37 -9.21 6.34
N GLY A 246 17.82 -8.17 5.72
CA GLY A 246 18.30 -6.79 5.85
C GLY A 246 19.47 -6.47 4.91
N ALA A 247 20.04 -5.27 5.06
CA ALA A 247 21.09 -4.77 4.17
C ALA A 247 22.37 -5.61 4.20
N GLU A 248 22.69 -6.21 5.35
CA GLU A 248 23.92 -6.98 5.59
C GLU A 248 24.04 -8.25 4.75
N VAL A 249 22.92 -8.77 4.23
CA VAL A 249 22.90 -9.99 3.40
C VAL A 249 22.75 -9.70 1.91
N ILE A 250 22.71 -8.43 1.52
CA ILE A 250 22.56 -8.02 0.12
C ILE A 250 23.94 -8.12 -0.56
N PRO A 251 24.11 -8.96 -1.60
CA PRO A 251 25.34 -9.00 -2.36
C PRO A 251 25.65 -7.68 -3.09
N ASP A 252 26.93 -7.38 -3.25
CA ASP A 252 27.37 -6.18 -3.97
C ASP A 252 26.88 -6.17 -5.43
N GLY A 253 26.41 -5.00 -5.86
CA GLY A 253 25.95 -4.78 -7.23
C GLY A 253 24.55 -5.31 -7.54
N CYS A 254 23.79 -5.78 -6.53
CA CYS A 254 22.38 -6.07 -6.70
C CYS A 254 21.61 -4.83 -7.19
N PRO A 255 20.77 -4.94 -8.24
CA PRO A 255 19.88 -3.85 -8.63
C PRO A 255 18.84 -3.60 -7.54
N SER A 256 18.24 -2.41 -7.54
CA SER A 256 16.99 -2.21 -6.81
C SER A 256 15.85 -3.00 -7.47
N ALA A 257 14.81 -3.32 -6.73
CA ALA A 257 13.59 -3.95 -7.25
C ALA A 257 12.99 -3.09 -8.37
N PHE A 258 13.10 -1.76 -8.23
CA PHE A 258 12.69 -0.81 -9.26
C PHE A 258 13.49 -0.98 -10.56
N ASP A 259 14.82 -0.97 -10.49
CA ASP A 259 15.68 -1.10 -11.68
C ASP A 259 15.54 -2.48 -12.32
N PHE A 260 15.39 -3.52 -11.50
CA PHE A 260 15.19 -4.88 -11.95
C PHE A 260 13.88 -5.04 -12.71
N VAL A 261 12.76 -4.56 -12.16
CA VAL A 261 11.44 -4.66 -12.80
C VAL A 261 11.36 -3.78 -14.05
N ARG A 262 12.02 -2.62 -14.06
CA ARG A 262 12.17 -1.80 -15.27
C ARG A 262 12.93 -2.55 -16.37
N LYS A 263 14.02 -3.25 -16.04
CA LYS A 263 14.76 -4.09 -17.00
C LYS A 263 13.92 -5.24 -17.55
N LEU A 264 12.98 -5.76 -16.77
CA LEU A 264 12.03 -6.78 -17.22
C LEU A 264 10.88 -6.22 -18.09
N GLY A 265 10.79 -4.91 -18.28
CA GLY A 265 9.77 -4.27 -19.12
C GLY A 265 8.40 -4.09 -18.46
N HIS A 266 8.33 -4.22 -17.13
CA HIS A 266 7.07 -4.01 -16.38
C HIS A 266 6.93 -2.56 -15.88
N SER A 267 5.69 -2.13 -15.59
CA SER A 267 5.39 -0.74 -15.23
C SER A 267 5.80 -0.38 -13.79
N VAL A 268 6.16 0.89 -13.59
CA VAL A 268 6.55 1.47 -12.28
C VAL A 268 5.45 1.33 -11.21
N GLN A 269 4.17 1.33 -11.62
CA GLN A 269 3.03 1.15 -10.73
C GLN A 269 3.00 -0.23 -10.07
N LEU A 270 3.46 -1.27 -10.76
CA LEU A 270 3.52 -2.60 -10.21
C LEU A 270 4.58 -2.72 -9.10
N VAL A 271 5.75 -2.09 -9.26
CA VAL A 271 6.82 -2.06 -8.22
C VAL A 271 6.33 -1.39 -6.94
N ALA A 272 5.61 -0.27 -7.11
CA ALA A 272 5.04 0.50 -6.03
C ALA A 272 4.06 -0.33 -5.19
N GLU A 273 3.33 -1.28 -5.78
CA GLU A 273 2.33 -2.14 -5.12
C GLU A 273 2.94 -3.30 -4.29
N LEU A 274 4.24 -3.57 -4.41
CA LEU A 274 4.87 -4.82 -3.97
C LEU A 274 5.80 -4.73 -2.75
N ALA A 275 6.19 -3.54 -2.31
CA ALA A 275 7.15 -3.36 -1.23
C ALA A 275 6.47 -3.11 0.14
N ASP A 276 6.37 -4.16 0.99
CA ASP A 276 6.04 -4.14 2.43
C ASP A 276 4.74 -3.35 2.79
N PRO A 277 4.30 -3.17 4.07
CA PRO A 277 3.13 -2.37 4.33
C PRO A 277 3.40 -0.94 3.89
N GLN A 278 2.71 -0.51 2.84
CA GLN A 278 2.85 0.84 2.34
C GLN A 278 2.27 1.85 3.29
N TYR A 279 1.53 1.42 4.32
CA TYR A 279 1.01 2.29 5.36
C TYR A 279 1.59 1.93 6.72
N VAL A 280 2.10 2.96 7.41
CA VAL A 280 2.39 2.92 8.84
C VAL A 280 1.25 3.63 9.56
N CYS A 281 0.56 2.90 10.42
CA CYS A 281 -0.65 3.36 11.09
C CYS A 281 -0.49 3.42 12.61
N SER A 282 -1.25 4.30 13.25
CA SER A 282 -1.32 4.42 14.71
C SER A 282 -2.17 3.32 15.36
N SER A 283 -2.85 2.49 14.57
CA SER A 283 -3.71 1.40 15.01
C SER A 283 -3.34 0.10 14.29
N THR A 284 -3.55 -1.03 14.96
CA THR A 284 -3.42 -2.39 14.40
C THR A 284 -4.68 -2.87 13.69
N SER A 285 -5.82 -2.19 13.86
CA SER A 285 -7.11 -2.51 13.22
C SER A 285 -7.17 -2.02 11.76
N VAL A 286 -6.12 -2.31 10.99
CA VAL A 286 -5.98 -1.89 9.60
C VAL A 286 -5.60 -3.07 8.73
N GLN A 287 -6.17 -3.12 7.53
CA GLN A 287 -5.79 -4.08 6.49
C GLN A 287 -5.31 -3.29 5.29
N GLN A 288 -4.18 -3.68 4.71
CA GLN A 288 -3.60 -2.97 3.58
C GLN A 288 -3.28 -3.93 2.43
N ASN A 289 -3.47 -3.43 1.21
CA ASN A 289 -3.19 -4.15 -0.02
C ASN A 289 -2.63 -3.17 -1.05
N GLY A 290 -1.31 -3.07 -1.12
CA GLY A 290 -0.65 -2.09 -1.97
C GLY A 290 -0.98 -0.66 -1.54
N SER A 291 -1.45 0.15 -2.49
CA SER A 291 -1.88 1.53 -2.27
C SER A 291 -3.22 1.67 -1.54
N LEU A 292 -3.95 0.57 -1.37
CA LEU A 292 -5.26 0.52 -0.72
C LEU A 292 -5.13 0.21 0.77
N ILE A 293 -5.83 0.96 1.61
CA ILE A 293 -5.94 0.72 3.05
C ILE A 293 -7.41 0.67 3.48
N HIS A 294 -7.75 -0.32 4.28
CA HIS A 294 -9.01 -0.48 4.98
C HIS A 294 -8.77 -0.25 6.47
N ILE A 295 -9.50 0.70 7.05
CA ILE A 295 -9.44 1.05 8.46
C ILE A 295 -10.79 0.65 9.07
N ASN A 296 -10.74 -0.21 10.09
CA ASN A 296 -11.91 -0.61 10.86
C ASN A 296 -11.75 -0.07 12.29
N ALA A 297 -12.48 1.01 12.60
CA ALA A 297 -12.48 1.64 13.91
C ALA A 297 -13.40 0.91 14.90
N GLY A 298 -14.30 0.04 14.41
CA GLY A 298 -15.26 -0.72 15.21
C GLY A 298 -16.43 0.11 15.75
N ASP A 299 -17.37 -0.53 16.46
CA ASP A 299 -18.64 0.06 16.93
C ASP A 299 -18.51 1.15 18.01
N LYS A 300 -17.29 1.45 18.48
CA LYS A 300 -17.06 2.58 19.37
C LYS A 300 -16.82 3.80 18.51
N LEU A 301 -17.65 4.84 18.68
CA LEU A 301 -17.34 6.21 18.25
C LEU A 301 -15.93 6.58 18.76
N SER A 302 -14.91 6.30 17.94
CA SER A 302 -13.53 6.56 18.29
C SER A 302 -13.36 8.06 18.37
N VAL A 303 -13.22 8.58 19.59
CA VAL A 303 -13.02 10.01 19.83
C VAL A 303 -11.72 10.50 19.19
N ASN A 304 -10.75 9.60 18.96
CA ASN A 304 -9.47 9.92 18.35
C ASN A 304 -9.39 9.40 16.91
N PRO A 305 -8.83 10.18 15.96
CA PRO A 305 -8.62 9.69 14.61
C PRO A 305 -7.54 8.61 14.57
N ILE A 306 -7.70 7.67 13.63
CA ILE A 306 -6.65 6.73 13.25
C ILE A 306 -5.82 7.41 12.16
N ASN A 307 -4.52 7.53 12.43
CA ASN A 307 -3.59 8.18 11.51
C ASN A 307 -2.77 7.13 10.80
N CYS A 308 -2.59 7.29 9.49
CA CYS A 308 -1.71 6.45 8.69
C CYS A 308 -0.91 7.31 7.71
N TYR A 309 0.39 7.06 7.59
CA TYR A 309 1.19 7.64 6.50
C TYR A 309 1.64 6.56 5.52
N TYR A 310 1.74 6.97 4.26
CA TYR A 310 2.08 6.16 3.11
C TYR A 310 3.59 6.24 2.83
N MET A 311 4.25 5.09 2.80
CA MET A 311 5.69 4.90 2.70
C MET A 311 6.22 4.91 1.25
N LEU A 312 5.50 5.47 0.29
CA LEU A 312 6.00 5.56 -1.09
C LEU A 312 6.23 7.02 -1.52
N PRO A 313 7.50 7.40 -1.80
CA PRO A 313 8.73 6.59 -1.70
C PRO A 313 9.14 6.31 -0.23
N SER A 314 9.96 5.26 -0.01
CA SER A 314 10.34 4.78 1.34
C SER A 314 11.09 5.81 2.19
N HIS A 315 11.88 6.66 1.53
CA HIS A 315 12.59 7.78 2.13
C HIS A 315 11.72 9.05 2.23
N GLY A 316 10.46 9.03 1.78
CA GLY A 316 9.60 10.20 1.69
C GLY A 316 10.08 11.19 0.63
N VAL A 317 9.38 12.31 0.48
CA VAL A 317 9.73 13.35 -0.50
C VAL A 317 10.46 14.50 0.18
N GLU A 318 11.64 14.85 -0.34
CA GLU A 318 12.56 15.81 0.30
C GLU A 318 12.74 17.12 -0.49
N SER A 319 12.67 17.07 -1.82
CA SER A 319 12.89 18.23 -2.69
C SER A 319 12.14 18.08 -4.02
N GLY A 320 11.88 19.20 -4.70
CA GLY A 320 11.25 19.23 -6.02
C GLY A 320 9.73 19.19 -5.96
N THR A 321 9.11 18.90 -7.11
CA THR A 321 7.65 18.91 -7.26
C THR A 321 7.09 17.49 -7.29
N HIS A 322 6.09 17.23 -6.45
CA HIS A 322 5.47 15.90 -6.30
C HIS A 322 3.95 16.00 -6.38
N PHE A 323 3.33 14.96 -6.94
CA PHE A 323 1.89 14.91 -7.14
C PHE A 323 1.31 13.64 -6.50
N TYR A 324 0.22 13.81 -5.76
CA TYR A 324 -0.47 12.70 -5.12
C TYR A 324 -1.98 12.78 -5.31
N GLU A 325 -2.59 11.63 -5.55
CA GLU A 325 -4.04 11.41 -5.55
C GLU A 325 -4.43 10.63 -4.29
N PHE A 326 -5.41 11.15 -3.55
CA PHE A 326 -6.08 10.49 -2.44
C PHE A 326 -7.51 10.19 -2.87
N THR A 327 -7.90 8.92 -2.92
CA THR A 327 -9.27 8.50 -3.25
C THR A 327 -9.96 7.94 -2.01
N ALA A 328 -11.06 8.58 -1.61
CA ALA A 328 -11.89 8.16 -0.48
C ALA A 328 -12.96 7.18 -0.97
N LEU A 329 -12.65 5.89 -1.06
CA LEU A 329 -13.60 4.87 -1.52
C LEU A 329 -14.74 4.65 -0.52
N GLU A 330 -14.43 4.74 0.76
CA GLU A 330 -15.37 4.83 1.87
C GLU A 330 -14.78 5.78 2.91
N SER A 331 -15.58 6.72 3.44
CA SER A 331 -15.12 7.66 4.46
C SER A 331 -16.32 8.30 5.16
N GLN A 332 -16.31 8.33 6.50
CA GLN A 332 -17.26 9.11 7.28
C GLN A 332 -16.75 10.54 7.52
N SER A 333 -15.49 10.68 7.92
CA SER A 333 -14.78 11.96 8.06
C SER A 333 -13.28 11.70 8.01
N SER A 334 -12.55 12.44 7.19
CA SER A 334 -11.14 12.17 6.95
C SER A 334 -10.39 13.39 6.48
N PHE A 335 -9.16 13.51 6.94
CA PHE A 335 -8.17 14.45 6.44
C PHE A 335 -7.16 13.70 5.59
N VAL A 336 -6.72 14.34 4.51
CA VAL A 336 -5.64 13.86 3.65
C VAL A 336 -4.57 14.94 3.55
N GLY A 337 -3.31 14.54 3.39
CA GLY A 337 -2.23 15.51 3.43
C GLY A 337 -0.86 14.90 3.59
N PHE A 338 0.02 15.58 4.34
CA PHE A 338 1.40 15.17 4.53
C PHE A 338 1.87 15.34 5.97
N THR A 339 2.65 14.39 6.45
CA THR A 339 3.33 14.44 7.75
C THR A 339 4.80 14.06 7.60
N THR A 340 5.56 14.05 8.70
CA THR A 340 6.92 13.51 8.76
C THR A 340 6.95 12.35 9.74
N LYS A 341 7.97 11.49 9.68
CA LYS A 341 8.16 10.42 10.67
C LYS A 341 8.23 10.94 12.11
N ASN A 342 8.90 12.06 12.34
CA ASN A 342 9.07 12.65 13.69
C ASN A 342 7.79 13.30 14.23
N HIS A 343 6.85 13.63 13.36
CA HIS A 343 5.59 14.29 13.71
C HIS A 343 4.37 13.36 13.58
N PHE A 344 4.60 12.11 13.19
CA PHE A 344 3.58 11.08 13.16
C PHE A 344 3.28 10.61 14.58
N ALA A 345 2.00 10.66 14.98
CA ALA A 345 1.56 10.26 16.31
C ALA A 345 0.11 9.78 16.29
N HIS A 346 -0.34 9.15 17.37
CA HIS A 346 -1.73 8.71 17.54
C HIS A 346 -2.69 9.89 17.80
N GLY A 347 -3.88 9.84 17.21
CA GLY A 347 -4.94 10.82 17.44
C GLY A 347 -4.54 12.25 17.07
N PHE A 348 -5.02 13.24 17.82
CA PHE A 348 -4.77 14.67 17.56
C PHE A 348 -3.32 15.15 17.81
N ARG A 349 -2.43 14.24 18.21
CA ARG A 349 -1.02 14.56 18.42
C ARG A 349 -0.22 14.61 17.13
N ILE A 350 -0.76 14.06 16.03
CA ILE A 350 -0.12 14.17 14.73
C ILE A 350 0.05 15.65 14.35
N ARG A 351 1.17 15.97 13.72
CA ARG A 351 1.42 17.27 13.09
C ARG A 351 1.64 17.12 11.59
N GLY A 352 1.01 17.97 10.78
CA GLY A 352 1.05 17.86 9.33
C GLY A 352 0.34 18.98 8.58
N LEU A 353 0.35 18.86 7.25
CA LEU A 353 -0.36 19.72 6.31
C LEU A 353 -1.60 18.95 5.84
N PHE A 354 -2.74 19.17 6.46
CA PHE A 354 -3.94 18.35 6.23
C PHE A 354 -5.09 19.16 5.66
N TYR A 355 -5.85 18.52 4.76
CA TYR A 355 -7.06 19.05 4.13
C TYR A 355 -8.22 18.06 4.29
N ASP A 356 -9.37 18.55 4.73
CA ASP A 356 -10.67 17.83 4.69
C ASP A 356 -11.81 18.73 4.22
N GLY A 357 -11.52 19.86 3.60
CA GLY A 357 -12.41 21.01 3.49
C GLY A 357 -12.01 22.16 4.41
N SER A 358 -11.45 21.84 5.57
CA SER A 358 -10.64 22.78 6.35
C SER A 358 -9.16 22.43 6.22
N LEU A 359 -8.29 23.40 6.54
CA LEU A 359 -6.88 23.13 6.77
C LEU A 359 -6.64 22.87 8.24
N SER A 360 -5.82 21.87 8.53
CA SER A 360 -5.52 21.44 9.89
C SER A 360 -4.05 21.13 10.04
N SER A 361 -3.54 21.33 11.26
CA SER A 361 -2.24 20.80 11.67
C SER A 361 -2.31 19.32 12.03
N GLY A 362 -3.50 18.69 12.03
CA GLY A 362 -3.74 17.34 12.55
C GLY A 362 -4.32 17.31 13.97
N GLY A 363 -4.16 18.40 14.74
CA GLY A 363 -4.82 18.55 16.05
C GLY A 363 -5.54 19.88 16.28
N ILE A 364 -5.39 20.84 15.36
CA ILE A 364 -6.03 22.15 15.43
C ILE A 364 -6.48 22.55 14.03
N PHE A 365 -7.72 23.00 13.90
CA PHE A 365 -8.24 23.64 12.70
C PHE A 365 -7.58 25.01 12.51
N LEU A 366 -7.02 25.24 11.31
CA LEU A 366 -6.27 26.44 10.99
C LEU A 366 -7.11 27.43 10.18
N SER A 367 -7.86 26.95 9.19
CA SER A 367 -8.75 27.78 8.37
C SER A 367 -9.77 26.94 7.60
N SER A 368 -10.86 27.56 7.18
CA SER A 368 -11.77 27.00 6.17
C SER A 368 -11.16 27.18 4.78
N PHE A 369 -11.28 26.18 3.90
CA PHE A 369 -10.56 26.17 2.62
C PHE A 369 -11.36 25.61 1.44
N GLY A 370 -12.29 24.69 1.66
CA GLY A 370 -13.08 24.08 0.60
C GLY A 370 -14.12 23.07 1.10
N PRO A 371 -14.68 22.25 0.20
CA PRO A 371 -15.72 21.29 0.55
C PRO A 371 -15.16 20.10 1.34
N LYS A 372 -16.02 19.48 2.16
CA LYS A 372 -15.65 18.29 2.92
C LYS A 372 -15.46 17.05 2.06
N ILE A 373 -14.49 16.21 2.41
CA ILE A 373 -14.25 14.92 1.73
C ILE A 373 -15.38 13.93 2.07
N ARG A 374 -15.95 13.32 1.05
CA ARG A 374 -17.04 12.34 1.12
C ARG A 374 -16.65 11.04 0.40
N LYS A 375 -17.51 10.04 0.55
CA LYS A 375 -17.41 8.78 -0.21
C LYS A 375 -17.41 9.07 -1.71
N GLY A 376 -16.44 8.52 -2.42
CA GLY A 376 -16.26 8.65 -3.87
C GLY A 376 -15.36 9.82 -4.29
N ASP A 377 -15.03 10.73 -3.37
CA ASP A 377 -14.23 11.91 -3.70
C ASP A 377 -12.76 11.56 -3.97
N LYS A 378 -12.16 12.38 -4.83
CA LYS A 378 -10.73 12.39 -5.14
C LYS A 378 -10.14 13.73 -4.76
N VAL A 379 -9.07 13.70 -3.96
CA VAL A 379 -8.27 14.88 -3.64
C VAL A 379 -6.90 14.73 -4.28
N PHE A 380 -6.54 15.72 -5.08
CA PHE A 380 -5.22 15.82 -5.69
C PHE A 380 -4.41 16.88 -4.96
N SER A 381 -3.14 16.57 -4.72
CA SER A 381 -2.19 17.50 -4.14
C SER A 381 -0.97 17.67 -5.02
N LYS A 382 -0.49 18.91 -5.10
CA LYS A 382 0.82 19.26 -5.67
C LYS A 382 1.66 19.82 -4.53
N LEU A 383 2.76 19.15 -4.23
CA LEU A 383 3.76 19.58 -3.27
C LEU A 383 4.94 20.18 -4.01
N GLU A 384 5.35 21.39 -3.64
CA GLU A 384 6.61 21.99 -4.09
C GLU A 384 7.51 22.17 -2.88
N LEU A 385 8.66 21.49 -2.92
CA LEU A 385 9.62 21.45 -1.84
C LEU A 385 10.93 22.11 -2.28
N THR A 386 11.24 23.25 -1.69
CA THR A 386 12.51 23.95 -1.86
C THR A 386 13.33 23.90 -0.57
N SER A 387 14.54 24.44 -0.58
CA SER A 387 15.34 24.63 0.65
C SER A 387 14.64 25.54 1.66
N ASP A 388 13.79 26.46 1.19
CA ASP A 388 13.30 27.59 1.98
C ASP A 388 11.82 27.44 2.36
N SER A 389 11.02 26.78 1.51
CA SER A 389 9.56 26.72 1.65
C SER A 389 8.97 25.35 1.30
N ILE A 390 7.82 25.06 1.91
CA ILE A 390 6.92 23.97 1.54
C ILE A 390 5.63 24.61 1.04
N LYS A 391 5.31 24.37 -0.24
CA LYS A 391 4.01 24.75 -0.81
C LYS A 391 3.17 23.53 -1.10
N MET A 392 1.90 23.58 -0.70
CA MET A 392 0.93 22.53 -0.99
C MET A 392 -0.30 23.15 -1.65
N TYR A 393 -0.61 22.70 -2.86
CA TYR A 393 -1.81 23.06 -3.59
C TYR A 393 -2.80 21.89 -3.55
N VAL A 394 -4.10 22.20 -3.55
CA VAL A 394 -5.18 21.21 -3.47
C VAL A 394 -6.15 21.38 -4.63
N LYS A 395 -6.54 20.26 -5.23
CA LYS A 395 -7.69 20.16 -6.14
C LYS A 395 -8.60 19.06 -5.59
N HIS A 396 -9.89 19.36 -5.45
CA HIS A 396 -10.88 18.42 -4.95
C HIS A 396 -11.87 18.11 -6.07
N ASN A 397 -11.91 16.84 -6.48
CA ASN A 397 -12.58 16.36 -7.69
C ASN A 397 -12.10 17.19 -8.88
N GLU A 398 -13.00 17.87 -9.60
CA GLU A 398 -12.60 18.74 -10.71
C GLU A 398 -12.24 20.18 -10.29
N ARG A 399 -12.55 20.60 -9.06
CA ARG A 399 -12.37 21.98 -8.61
C ARG A 399 -10.98 22.23 -8.05
N LYS A 400 -10.23 23.15 -8.65
CA LYS A 400 -8.92 23.61 -8.15
C LYS A 400 -9.12 24.60 -7.00
N LEU A 401 -8.68 24.23 -5.81
CA LEU A 401 -8.82 25.07 -4.61
C LEU A 401 -7.61 25.98 -4.39
N GLY A 402 -6.51 25.76 -5.12
CA GLY A 402 -5.34 26.63 -5.07
C GLY A 402 -4.37 26.27 -3.95
N LEU A 403 -3.58 27.26 -3.54
CA LEU A 403 -2.51 27.15 -2.55
C LEU A 403 -3.09 27.05 -1.13
N ALA A 404 -2.93 25.88 -0.50
CA ALA A 404 -3.38 25.60 0.85
C ALA A 404 -2.34 25.97 1.91
N PHE A 405 -1.09 25.60 1.70
CA PHE A 405 0.00 25.90 2.62
C PHE A 405 1.15 26.56 1.86
N ASP A 406 1.71 27.62 2.44
CA ASP A 406 2.96 28.26 2.00
C ASP A 406 3.79 28.56 3.24
N VAL A 407 4.54 27.56 3.69
CA VAL A 407 5.17 27.57 5.02
C VAL A 407 6.69 27.46 4.93
N PRO A 408 7.45 28.06 5.87
CA PRO A 408 8.91 27.91 5.91
C PRO A 408 9.36 26.45 6.06
N ARG A 409 10.47 26.05 5.43
CA ARG A 409 10.99 24.67 5.46
C ARG A 409 11.50 24.23 6.84
N SER A 410 12.18 25.13 7.56
CA SER A 410 12.60 25.00 8.96
C SER A 410 13.09 23.60 9.39
N ASN A 411 14.04 23.02 8.66
CA ASN A 411 14.65 21.70 8.90
C ASN A 411 13.72 20.48 8.78
N ILE A 412 12.53 20.63 8.23
CA ILE A 412 11.69 19.48 7.87
C ILE A 412 12.40 18.72 6.76
N SER A 413 12.67 17.43 6.96
CA SER A 413 13.30 16.58 5.96
C SER A 413 12.25 15.94 5.05
N ALA A 414 11.95 14.67 5.25
CA ALA A 414 11.06 13.93 4.37
C ALA A 414 9.58 14.07 4.76
N LEU A 415 8.75 14.43 3.78
CA LEU A 415 7.30 14.38 3.90
C LEU A 415 6.75 13.07 3.34
N TYR A 416 5.73 12.55 4.00
CA TYR A 416 5.02 11.33 3.65
C TYR A 416 3.53 11.66 3.47
N PRO A 417 2.88 11.23 2.38
CA PRO A 417 1.44 11.35 2.23
C PRO A 417 0.76 10.67 3.41
N ALA A 418 -0.29 11.26 3.96
CA ALA A 418 -0.93 10.76 5.16
C ALA A 418 -2.44 10.97 5.11
N ILE A 419 -3.14 10.09 5.84
CA ILE A 419 -4.55 10.20 6.15
C ILE A 419 -4.76 10.21 7.67
N SER A 420 -5.78 10.92 8.10
CA SER A 420 -6.28 10.95 9.48
C SER A 420 -7.79 10.76 9.43
N VAL A 421 -8.28 9.61 9.88
CA VAL A 421 -9.65 9.16 9.66
C VAL A 421 -10.42 9.02 10.97
N TYR A 422 -11.67 9.45 10.97
CA TYR A 422 -12.64 9.20 12.03
C TYR A 422 -13.60 8.10 11.58
N GLY A 423 -13.66 7.01 12.35
CA GLY A 423 -14.49 5.85 12.02
C GLY A 423 -13.89 4.97 10.93
N ASP A 424 -14.75 4.16 10.31
CA ASP A 424 -14.37 3.25 9.24
C ASP A 424 -14.08 4.01 7.95
N ALA A 425 -13.03 3.60 7.23
CA ALA A 425 -12.72 4.14 5.92
C ALA A 425 -11.94 3.17 5.04
N VAL A 426 -12.05 3.40 3.73
CA VAL A 426 -11.27 2.75 2.70
C VAL A 426 -10.65 3.84 1.83
N PHE A 427 -9.32 3.89 1.80
CA PHE A 427 -8.55 4.91 1.08
C PHE A 427 -7.56 4.29 0.10
N LYS A 428 -7.33 4.98 -1.00
CA LYS A 428 -6.24 4.69 -1.94
C LYS A 428 -5.37 5.93 -2.12
N ILE A 429 -4.06 5.81 -1.94
CA ILE A 429 -3.09 6.88 -2.22
C ILE A 429 -2.22 6.49 -3.41
N ARG A 430 -2.08 7.37 -4.40
CA ARG A 430 -1.20 7.15 -5.55
C ARG A 430 -0.26 8.33 -5.72
N LYS A 431 1.02 8.04 -5.92
CA LYS A 431 1.96 9.02 -6.48
C LYS A 431 1.73 9.11 -7.99
N LEU A 432 1.70 10.33 -8.52
CA LEU A 432 1.53 10.59 -9.95
C LEU A 432 2.85 11.11 -10.53
N ASP A 433 3.19 10.67 -11.75
CA ASP A 433 4.43 11.07 -12.43
C ASP A 433 4.37 12.53 -12.91
N ALA A 434 3.18 12.99 -13.31
CA ALA A 434 2.91 14.36 -13.73
C ALA A 434 1.44 14.71 -13.49
N TYR A 435 1.14 16.00 -13.37
CA TYR A 435 -0.23 16.51 -13.36
C TYR A 435 -0.46 17.42 -14.59
N PRO A 436 -1.44 17.12 -15.47
CA PRO A 436 -1.52 17.72 -16.80
C PRO A 436 -2.16 19.13 -16.83
N SER A 437 -2.57 19.69 -15.69
CA SER A 437 -3.26 20.99 -15.61
C SER A 437 -2.73 21.84 -14.46
N SER A 438 -2.95 23.16 -14.50
CA SER A 438 -2.59 24.04 -13.39
C SER A 438 -3.36 23.65 -12.12
N MET A 439 -2.80 23.97 -10.95
CA MET A 439 -3.45 23.80 -9.65
C MET A 439 -3.89 25.14 -9.06
N GLU A 440 -3.89 26.19 -9.87
CA GLU A 440 -4.31 27.54 -9.47
C GLU A 440 -5.81 27.58 -9.18
N TYR A 441 -6.19 28.42 -8.22
CA TYR A 441 -7.57 28.52 -7.75
C TYR A 441 -8.54 28.76 -8.91
N GLU A 442 -9.61 27.97 -8.92
CA GLU A 442 -10.74 28.16 -9.82
C GLU A 442 -12.00 28.38 -8.99
N PRO A 443 -12.67 29.54 -9.18
CA PRO A 443 -13.90 29.82 -8.47
C PRO A 443 -15.01 28.82 -8.84
N PRO A 444 -15.96 28.58 -7.93
CA PRO A 444 -17.09 27.73 -8.25
C PRO A 444 -17.91 28.33 -9.38
N VAL A 445 -18.31 27.48 -10.34
CA VAL A 445 -19.18 27.87 -11.45
C VAL A 445 -20.60 27.45 -11.09
N TYR A 446 -21.49 28.42 -10.97
CA TYR A 446 -22.88 28.19 -10.60
C TYR A 446 -23.79 28.19 -11.84
N LYS A 447 -24.74 27.24 -11.89
CA LYS A 447 -25.70 27.07 -12.99
C LYS A 447 -27.12 27.32 -12.49
N GLY A 448 -27.57 28.57 -12.50
CA GLY A 448 -28.90 28.94 -12.04
C GLY A 448 -28.82 29.97 -10.92
N ILE A 449 -29.60 29.76 -9.85
CA ILE A 449 -29.70 30.67 -8.70
C ILE A 449 -28.66 30.37 -7.62
N GLU A 450 -27.96 29.25 -7.72
CA GLU A 450 -26.84 28.91 -6.85
C GLU A 450 -25.77 30.00 -6.93
N GLY A 451 -25.07 30.23 -5.83
CA GLY A 451 -24.07 31.28 -5.78
C GLY A 451 -23.74 31.75 -4.40
N ASP A 452 -22.67 32.54 -4.34
CA ASP A 452 -22.30 33.35 -3.19
C ASP A 452 -22.67 34.80 -3.51
N TYR A 453 -23.45 35.40 -2.62
CA TYR A 453 -24.02 36.72 -2.82
C TYR A 453 -23.67 37.64 -1.66
N LYS A 454 -23.35 38.89 -1.97
CA LYS A 454 -23.20 39.98 -0.99
C LYS A 454 -24.50 40.77 -0.90
N PHE A 455 -24.82 41.25 0.28
CA PHE A 455 -25.94 42.18 0.47
C PHE A 455 -25.56 43.51 -0.18
N GLU A 456 -26.45 44.06 -1.01
CA GLU A 456 -26.25 45.37 -1.61
C GLU A 456 -27.11 46.42 -0.91
N GLU A 457 -28.41 46.10 -0.76
CA GLU A 457 -29.40 47.04 -0.25
C GLU A 457 -30.60 46.30 0.33
N ALA A 458 -31.06 46.73 1.51
CA ALA A 458 -32.31 46.29 2.11
C ALA A 458 -33.33 47.44 2.10
N LEU A 459 -34.52 47.19 1.58
CA LEU A 459 -35.61 48.15 1.43
C LEU A 459 -36.84 47.68 2.21
N GLU A 460 -37.45 48.57 2.98
CA GLU A 460 -38.79 48.42 3.54
C GLU A 460 -39.68 49.51 2.97
N ASN A 461 -40.77 49.13 2.29
CA ASN A 461 -41.68 50.07 1.64
C ASN A 461 -40.97 51.07 0.70
N GLY A 462 -39.93 50.60 0.00
CA GLY A 462 -39.11 51.42 -0.90
C GLY A 462 -38.08 52.32 -0.22
N THR A 463 -37.99 52.33 1.10
CA THR A 463 -36.99 53.12 1.85
C THR A 463 -35.82 52.24 2.29
N ARG A 464 -34.59 52.68 2.07
CA ARG A 464 -33.37 51.95 2.48
C ARG A 464 -33.26 51.90 4.01
N THR A 465 -33.26 50.69 4.56
CA THR A 465 -33.09 50.43 6.00
C THR A 465 -31.67 49.97 6.36
N SER A 466 -30.99 49.28 5.43
CA SER A 466 -29.59 48.86 5.57
C SER A 466 -28.61 50.03 5.51
N ASN A 467 -27.55 49.99 6.30
CA ASN A 467 -26.37 50.83 6.13
C ASN A 467 -25.27 50.10 5.31
N ASP A 468 -24.07 50.67 5.23
CA ASP A 468 -22.96 50.04 4.49
C ASP A 468 -22.32 48.84 5.23
N GLU A 469 -22.54 48.66 6.54
CA GLU A 469 -22.05 47.48 7.25
C GLU A 469 -22.70 46.19 6.75
N TRP A 470 -23.95 46.29 6.27
CA TRP A 470 -24.69 45.13 5.76
C TRP A 470 -24.02 44.51 4.54
N LYS A 471 -23.22 45.27 3.78
CA LYS A 471 -22.43 44.75 2.65
C LYS A 471 -21.40 43.69 3.07
N ASN A 472 -21.10 43.56 4.36
CA ASN A 472 -20.26 42.48 4.87
C ASN A 472 -21.01 41.14 4.97
N PHE A 473 -22.34 41.15 5.01
CA PHE A 473 -23.17 39.96 5.11
C PHE A 473 -23.31 39.25 3.77
N GLU A 474 -23.50 37.93 3.85
CA GLU A 474 -23.49 37.06 2.68
C GLU A 474 -24.71 36.13 2.67
N LEU A 475 -25.12 35.71 1.48
CA LEU A 475 -26.04 34.61 1.25
C LEU A 475 -25.34 33.58 0.37
N GLN A 476 -25.29 32.34 0.83
CA GLN A 476 -24.88 31.20 0.03
C GLN A 476 -26.10 30.38 -0.36
N ILE A 477 -26.27 30.14 -1.66
CA ILE A 477 -27.34 29.31 -2.21
C ILE A 477 -26.76 28.01 -2.76
N GLU A 478 -27.18 26.87 -2.20
CA GLU A 478 -26.74 25.54 -2.62
C GLU A 478 -27.93 24.68 -3.08
N ASN A 479 -27.84 24.08 -4.26
CA ASN A 479 -28.77 23.03 -4.68
C ASN A 479 -28.60 21.75 -3.84
N LYS A 480 -29.70 21.03 -3.60
CA LYS A 480 -29.73 19.69 -3.00
C LYS A 480 -30.20 18.66 -4.03
N PRO A 481 -29.30 18.16 -4.90
CA PRO A 481 -29.69 17.29 -6.01
C PRO A 481 -30.30 15.97 -5.52
N GLU A 482 -29.78 15.42 -4.41
CA GLU A 482 -30.29 14.22 -3.74
C GLU A 482 -31.76 14.30 -3.30
N ARG A 483 -32.28 15.53 -3.17
CA ARG A 483 -33.65 15.84 -2.74
C ARG A 483 -34.42 16.63 -3.79
N SER A 484 -33.83 16.80 -4.97
CA SER A 484 -34.44 17.48 -6.12
C SER A 484 -34.84 16.43 -7.16
N ASN A 485 -35.87 16.73 -7.93
CA ASN A 485 -36.32 15.91 -9.07
C ASN A 485 -36.85 16.82 -10.19
N ASP A 486 -37.34 16.22 -11.27
CA ASP A 486 -37.79 16.96 -12.45
C ASP A 486 -38.96 17.93 -12.17
N THR A 487 -39.73 17.69 -11.11
CA THR A 487 -40.92 18.50 -10.77
C THR A 487 -40.69 19.48 -9.62
N CYS A 488 -39.62 19.32 -8.85
CA CYS A 488 -39.29 20.18 -7.72
C CYS A 488 -37.78 20.21 -7.45
N GLN A 489 -37.20 21.40 -7.51
CA GLN A 489 -35.80 21.66 -7.15
C GLN A 489 -35.73 22.21 -5.72
N LEU A 490 -34.82 21.70 -4.91
CA LEU A 490 -34.61 22.14 -3.52
C LEU A 490 -33.27 22.86 -3.38
N TYR A 491 -33.30 24.04 -2.78
CA TYR A 491 -32.13 24.85 -2.47
C TYR A 491 -32.06 25.15 -0.98
N ASN A 492 -30.84 25.16 -0.43
CA ASN A 492 -30.56 25.73 0.87
C ASN A 492 -30.10 27.17 0.69
N LEU A 493 -30.70 28.09 1.46
CA LEU A 493 -30.29 29.48 1.58
C LEU A 493 -29.61 29.64 2.94
N ASN A 494 -28.31 29.89 2.94
CA ASN A 494 -27.52 30.09 4.15
C ASN A 494 -27.06 31.55 4.22
N PHE A 495 -27.72 32.34 5.06
CA PHE A 495 -27.30 33.72 5.32
C PHE A 495 -26.22 33.72 6.41
N VAL A 496 -25.11 34.39 6.13
CA VAL A 496 -23.95 34.55 7.01
C VAL A 496 -23.89 36.03 7.41
N LEU A 497 -24.40 36.32 8.60
CA LEU A 497 -24.35 37.67 9.17
C LEU A 497 -23.27 37.70 10.28
N VAL A 498 -23.73 37.56 11.53
CA VAL A 498 -22.95 37.11 12.68
C VAL A 498 -23.49 35.75 13.13
N ASN A 499 -24.82 35.64 13.17
CA ASN A 499 -25.55 34.40 13.22
C ASN A 499 -25.75 33.80 11.82
N PHE A 500 -26.06 32.51 11.79
CA PHE A 500 -26.46 31.81 10.56
C PHE A 500 -27.98 31.69 10.52
N ILE A 501 -28.61 32.29 9.51
CA ILE A 501 -30.00 31.98 9.16
C ILE A 501 -29.98 30.94 8.04
N ARG A 502 -30.65 29.81 8.25
CA ARG A 502 -30.82 28.76 7.24
C ARG A 502 -32.26 28.68 6.83
N ALA A 503 -32.51 28.75 5.53
CA ALA A 503 -33.80 28.51 4.93
C ALA A 503 -33.75 27.48 3.80
N GLN A 504 -34.91 26.93 3.46
CA GLN A 504 -35.07 26.05 2.30
C GLN A 504 -36.04 26.65 1.30
N LEU A 505 -35.60 26.74 0.05
CA LEU A 505 -36.38 27.20 -1.09
C LEU A 505 -36.70 26.02 -2.00
N THR A 506 -37.97 25.81 -2.30
CA THR A 506 -38.43 24.88 -3.33
C THR A 506 -38.87 25.63 -4.55
N ARG A 507 -38.46 25.16 -5.73
CA ARG A 507 -38.92 25.64 -7.03
C ARG A 507 -39.63 24.52 -7.76
N ASP A 508 -40.89 24.74 -8.11
CA ASP A 508 -41.66 23.77 -8.90
C ASP A 508 -41.36 23.85 -10.40
N GLU A 509 -41.95 22.93 -11.17
CA GLU A 509 -41.80 22.83 -12.64
C GLU A 509 -42.28 24.08 -13.40
N PHE A 510 -43.11 24.92 -12.78
CA PHE A 510 -43.60 26.18 -13.35
C PHE A 510 -42.72 27.37 -12.96
N GLY A 511 -41.63 27.13 -12.22
CA GLY A 511 -40.72 28.16 -11.73
C GLY A 511 -41.24 28.92 -10.51
N LYS A 512 -42.29 28.43 -9.83
CA LYS A 512 -42.80 29.07 -8.62
C LYS A 512 -41.95 28.68 -7.42
N ASP A 513 -41.46 29.72 -6.76
CA ASP A 513 -40.59 29.62 -5.60
C ASP A 513 -41.39 29.69 -4.29
N ASN A 514 -41.04 28.84 -3.31
CA ASN A 514 -41.62 28.88 -1.96
C ASN A 514 -40.53 28.61 -0.91
N VAL A 515 -40.60 29.31 0.23
CA VAL A 515 -39.75 29.06 1.40
C VAL A 515 -40.51 28.18 2.40
N ILE A 516 -39.92 27.04 2.80
CA ILE A 516 -40.63 26.01 3.60
C ILE A 516 -40.00 25.73 4.97
N LEU A 517 -38.80 26.23 5.23
CA LEU A 517 -38.10 26.07 6.51
C LEU A 517 -37.28 27.33 6.75
N ILE A 518 -37.32 27.86 7.98
CA ILE A 518 -36.47 28.98 8.43
C ILE A 518 -35.98 28.64 9.83
N SER A 519 -34.68 28.78 10.05
CA SER A 519 -34.04 28.56 11.35
C SER A 519 -32.88 29.53 11.53
N SER A 520 -32.53 29.87 12.77
CA SER A 520 -31.38 30.73 13.09
C SER A 520 -30.58 30.18 14.26
N SER A 521 -29.28 30.50 14.34
CA SER A 521 -28.48 30.28 15.54
C SER A 521 -28.90 31.25 16.65
N ALA A 522 -29.09 30.72 17.87
CA ALA A 522 -29.62 31.49 19.00
C ALA A 522 -28.53 32.18 19.85
N ILE A 523 -27.59 32.90 19.20
CA ILE A 523 -26.60 33.71 19.91
C ILE A 523 -27.16 35.13 20.05
N GLY A 524 -27.07 35.72 21.25
CA GLY A 524 -27.41 37.12 21.48
C GLY A 524 -26.49 38.01 20.66
N ILE A 525 -27.07 38.78 19.73
CA ILE A 525 -26.36 39.74 18.90
C ILE A 525 -27.03 41.11 19.03
N ASP A 526 -26.23 42.17 18.99
CA ASP A 526 -26.66 43.56 19.09
C ASP A 526 -26.27 44.35 17.83
N GLY A 527 -26.82 45.56 17.68
CA GLY A 527 -26.46 46.48 16.58
C GLY A 527 -27.02 46.07 15.21
N GLU A 528 -26.28 46.40 14.15
CA GLU A 528 -26.73 46.22 12.77
C GLU A 528 -26.89 44.75 12.35
N ALA A 529 -26.08 43.85 12.91
CA ALA A 529 -26.23 42.41 12.67
C ALA A 529 -27.58 41.90 13.21
N ALA A 530 -28.03 42.40 14.36
CA ALA A 530 -29.34 42.05 14.94
C ALA A 530 -30.48 42.58 14.07
N ARG A 531 -30.38 43.83 13.60
CA ARG A 531 -31.34 44.43 12.67
C ARG A 531 -31.44 43.65 11.36
N ALA A 532 -30.30 43.27 10.78
CA ALA A 532 -30.26 42.46 9.57
C ALA A 532 -30.83 41.06 9.77
N GLU A 533 -30.61 40.43 10.93
CA GLU A 533 -31.18 39.11 11.24
C GLU A 533 -32.72 39.16 11.33
N ILE A 534 -33.27 40.19 11.99
CA ILE A 534 -34.72 40.42 12.08
C ILE A 534 -35.29 40.64 10.68
N PHE A 535 -34.68 41.54 9.92
CA PHE A 535 -35.09 41.87 8.55
C PHE A 535 -35.15 40.62 7.66
N VAL A 536 -34.10 39.79 7.65
CA VAL A 536 -34.06 38.57 6.82
C VAL A 536 -35.12 37.56 7.27
N LYS A 537 -35.34 37.39 8.58
CA LYS A 537 -36.39 36.49 9.08
C LYS A 537 -37.79 36.93 8.65
N GLU A 538 -38.08 38.23 8.76
CA GLU A 538 -39.37 38.80 8.34
C GLU A 538 -39.56 38.68 6.83
N LEU A 539 -38.53 39.02 6.05
CA LEU A 539 -38.53 38.87 4.59
C LEU A 539 -38.81 37.43 4.15
N LEU A 540 -38.17 36.44 4.77
CA LEU A 540 -38.37 35.03 4.45
C LEU A 540 -39.72 34.49 4.94
N SER A 541 -40.23 35.01 6.07
CA SER A 541 -41.54 34.61 6.61
C SER A 541 -42.69 35.15 5.76
N ASP A 542 -42.50 36.33 5.17
CA ASP A 542 -43.44 36.97 4.23
C ASP A 542 -43.01 36.80 2.76
N PHE A 543 -42.30 35.71 2.43
CA PHE A 543 -41.73 35.51 1.11
C PHE A 543 -42.76 35.61 -0.03
N GLY A 544 -42.51 36.51 -0.98
CA GLY A 544 -43.34 36.77 -2.16
C GLY A 544 -42.73 36.22 -3.46
N GLY A 545 -41.40 36.15 -3.55
CA GLY A 545 -40.70 35.57 -4.69
C GLY A 545 -39.23 35.99 -4.76
N ILE A 546 -38.55 35.52 -5.81
CA ILE A 546 -37.21 35.98 -6.16
C ILE A 546 -37.16 36.53 -7.58
N SER A 547 -36.28 37.49 -7.81
CA SER A 547 -35.97 38.04 -9.14
C SER A 547 -34.48 37.90 -9.39
N VAL A 548 -34.11 37.41 -10.57
CA VAL A 548 -32.70 37.17 -10.94
C VAL A 548 -32.40 37.82 -12.27
N SER A 549 -31.41 38.70 -12.30
CA SER A 549 -30.98 39.40 -13.51
C SER A 549 -29.45 39.54 -13.53
N GLY A 550 -28.81 38.68 -14.33
CA GLY A 550 -27.35 38.58 -14.37
C GLY A 550 -26.78 38.15 -13.02
N GLU A 551 -25.99 39.03 -12.40
CA GLU A 551 -25.42 38.82 -11.06
C GLU A 551 -26.36 39.29 -9.94
N ASN A 552 -27.43 40.03 -10.25
CA ASN A 552 -28.34 40.53 -9.25
C ASN A 552 -29.35 39.45 -8.85
N PHE A 553 -29.57 39.32 -7.55
CA PHE A 553 -30.51 38.39 -6.96
C PHE A 553 -31.30 39.11 -5.87
N ASP A 554 -32.60 39.25 -6.10
CA ASP A 554 -33.48 39.97 -5.20
C ASP A 554 -34.46 38.99 -4.55
N ILE A 555 -34.62 39.10 -3.23
CA ILE A 555 -35.68 38.43 -2.48
C ILE A 555 -36.73 39.48 -2.16
N ILE A 556 -37.99 39.19 -2.48
CA ILE A 556 -39.12 40.13 -2.39
C ILE A 556 -40.18 39.51 -1.49
N SER A 557 -40.68 40.28 -0.51
CA SER A 557 -41.82 39.89 0.31
C SER A 557 -43.16 40.23 -0.36
N LYS A 558 -44.26 39.72 0.17
CA LYS A 558 -45.61 40.09 -0.29
C LYS A 558 -45.95 41.55 0.06
N HIS A 559 -45.36 42.09 1.12
CA HIS A 559 -45.64 43.44 1.64
C HIS A 559 -44.52 44.45 1.40
N ASN A 560 -43.93 44.45 0.19
CA ASN A 560 -43.03 45.50 -0.30
C ASN A 560 -41.70 45.67 0.49
N THR A 561 -41.23 44.59 1.10
CA THR A 561 -39.87 44.46 1.64
C THR A 561 -38.98 43.75 0.62
N GLN A 562 -37.77 44.25 0.39
CA GLN A 562 -36.86 43.69 -0.61
C GLN A 562 -35.43 43.63 -0.09
N LEU A 563 -34.77 42.51 -0.30
CA LEU A 563 -33.33 42.37 -0.15
C LEU A 563 -32.68 42.22 -1.51
N LYS A 564 -31.88 43.21 -1.91
CA LYS A 564 -31.08 43.15 -3.12
C LYS A 564 -29.72 42.58 -2.79
N LEU A 565 -29.32 41.59 -3.56
CA LEU A 565 -28.04 40.92 -3.42
C LEU A 565 -27.31 40.89 -4.76
N LYS A 566 -25.99 40.82 -4.70
CA LYS A 566 -25.15 40.70 -5.89
C LYS A 566 -24.23 39.50 -5.76
N ARG A 567 -24.26 38.63 -6.77
CA ARG A 567 -23.37 37.49 -6.89
C ARG A 567 -21.95 38.00 -6.99
N PHE A 568 -21.04 37.42 -6.23
CA PHE A 568 -19.64 37.72 -6.34
C PHE A 568 -18.85 36.46 -6.62
N VAL A 569 -17.70 36.63 -7.26
CA VAL A 569 -16.75 35.53 -7.47
C VAL A 569 -16.01 35.34 -6.16
N MET A 570 -16.20 34.19 -5.53
CA MET A 570 -15.51 33.85 -4.29
C MET A 570 -13.99 33.94 -4.52
N PRO A 571 -13.26 34.76 -3.73
CA PRO A 571 -11.82 34.90 -3.89
C PRO A 571 -11.11 33.58 -3.51
N ALA A 572 -9.84 33.45 -3.93
CA ALA A 572 -9.04 32.31 -3.53
C ALA A 572 -8.95 32.21 -1.99
N PRO A 573 -9.13 31.01 -1.40
CA PRO A 573 -8.93 30.82 0.03
C PRO A 573 -7.52 31.23 0.46
N LYS A 574 -7.40 31.77 1.68
CA LYS A 574 -6.10 32.18 2.22
C LYS A 574 -5.28 30.94 2.59
N ALA A 575 -4.06 30.87 2.06
CA ALA A 575 -3.09 29.85 2.45
C ALA A 575 -2.65 30.02 3.91
N VAL A 576 -2.35 28.91 4.57
CA VAL A 576 -1.68 28.90 5.87
C VAL A 576 -0.20 29.21 5.68
N THR A 577 0.29 30.23 6.36
CA THR A 577 1.70 30.66 6.29
C THR A 577 2.53 30.30 7.53
N LYS A 578 1.86 30.03 8.66
CA LYS A 578 2.53 29.52 9.87
C LYS A 578 2.81 28.03 9.72
N ASN A 579 4.06 27.62 9.97
CA ASN A 579 4.48 26.22 9.85
C ASN A 579 3.78 25.33 10.92
N PRO A 580 2.91 24.37 10.53
CA PRO A 580 2.18 23.52 11.47
C PRO A 580 3.01 22.46 12.20
N PHE A 581 4.24 22.20 11.73
CA PHE A 581 5.16 21.25 12.36
C PHE A 581 5.94 21.86 13.52
N LEU A 582 6.01 23.19 13.60
CA LEU A 582 6.71 23.88 14.67
C LEU A 582 5.76 24.18 15.84
N PRO A 583 6.29 24.27 17.08
CA PRO A 583 5.52 24.77 18.20
C PRO A 583 4.92 26.15 17.88
N GLN A 584 3.63 26.32 18.16
CA GLN A 584 2.98 27.62 18.05
C GLN A 584 3.12 28.30 19.42
N ASN A 585 3.95 29.35 19.48
CA ASN A 585 4.05 30.22 20.65
C ASN A 585 2.83 31.13 20.79
#